data_AF-A0A939ZZ22-F1
#
_entry.id   AF-A0A939ZZ22-F1
#
_cell.length_a   1.000
_cell.length_b   1.000
_cell.length_c   1.000
_cell.angle_alpha   90.00
_cell.angle_beta   90.00
_cell.angle_gamma   90.00
#
_symmetry.space_group_name_H-M   'P 1'
#
loop_
_entity.id
_entity.type
_entity.pdbx_description
1 polymer ?
#
loop_
_entity_poly.entity_id
_entity_poly.type
_entity_poly.pdbx_seq_one_letter_code
_entity_poly.pdbx_strand_id
1 'polypeptide(L)'
;MKRTIFLATMFVSALMAQAQIPYVYEKEYSGKEFKMKPVVKPEQLPLIEKLPDPFKFQNGKRSTDFKDWEQHRYEIMQLFQQYEIGMRPVLEAGNLKATIEDQAPAPAGGQRPGGGGGFGGFGGGFGGFGGGFGGGTPDETIGERKQLKVTVKHNGQELVLTAQIQYPKEAKYPCPALLGVSNTLPTRFFTGRGCAIVNIDVFAVTQHTQKRGTEPINKLYPELEANGSYCFWGWCVSRIIDGLQQLGPSKSKIDTKHLAISGCSWAGKCALYCGAFDERIALVIAHEPGGGGVASWRYSETLGEVERSFNTNDSWFFANIKTDYAQEKIARMPVDHHELAALVCPRALLYFGNTDYKWLADESGYASINAAKEVWRTFGIADRVGYSISGGHGHCQLPEAEYPYLEAFIDRFLMGKDVKTDVANAPMFKDVDWKSWIANWK
;
A
#
# COMPACT_ATOMS: atom_id res chain seq x y z
N MET A 1 -21.12 44.21 -61.79
CA MET A 1 -21.49 43.57 -60.50
C MET A 1 -21.03 42.12 -60.52
N LYS A 2 -19.87 41.80 -59.94
CA LYS A 2 -19.42 40.42 -59.71
C LYS A 2 -19.61 40.11 -58.22
N ARG A 3 -20.48 39.15 -57.90
CA ARG A 3 -20.71 38.67 -56.53
C ARG A 3 -19.62 37.65 -56.20
N THR A 4 -18.71 38.00 -55.31
CA THR A 4 -17.73 37.07 -54.75
C THR A 4 -18.33 36.44 -53.50
N ILE A 5 -18.57 35.13 -53.54
CA ILE A 5 -18.98 34.31 -52.40
C ILE A 5 -17.72 34.01 -51.58
N PHE A 6 -17.64 34.49 -50.34
CA PHE A 6 -16.61 34.09 -49.39
C PHE A 6 -17.04 32.76 -48.76
N LEU A 7 -16.31 31.68 -49.07
CA LEU A 7 -16.40 30.41 -48.35
C LEU A 7 -15.58 30.55 -47.06
N ALA A 8 -16.26 30.61 -45.91
CA ALA A 8 -15.60 30.55 -44.61
C ALA A 8 -15.26 29.08 -44.28
N THR A 9 -14.00 28.70 -44.40
CA THR A 9 -13.50 27.40 -43.97
C THR A 9 -13.35 27.42 -42.45
N MET A 10 -14.30 26.82 -41.73
CA MET A 10 -14.17 26.58 -40.29
C MET A 10 -13.13 25.47 -40.07
N PHE A 11 -11.92 25.83 -39.66
CA PHE A 11 -10.98 24.90 -39.06
C PHE A 11 -11.46 24.62 -37.62
N VAL A 12 -12.17 23.51 -37.41
CA VAL A 12 -12.36 22.96 -36.07
C VAL A 12 -11.07 22.23 -35.72
N SER A 13 -10.18 22.89 -34.98
CA SER A 13 -9.07 22.21 -34.32
C SER A 13 -9.65 21.30 -33.24
N ALA A 14 -9.68 20.00 -33.50
CA ALA A 14 -9.92 19.00 -32.46
C ALA A 14 -8.71 19.00 -31.51
N LEU A 15 -8.77 19.82 -30.46
CA LEU A 15 -7.94 19.62 -29.28
C LEU A 15 -8.37 18.29 -28.68
N MET A 16 -7.57 17.23 -28.91
CA MET A 16 -7.72 15.99 -28.16
C MET A 16 -7.51 16.32 -26.69
N ALA A 17 -8.57 16.19 -25.89
CA ALA A 17 -8.45 16.29 -24.45
C ALA A 17 -7.56 15.15 -23.97
N GLN A 18 -6.30 15.46 -23.62
CA GLN A 18 -5.45 14.52 -22.90
C GLN A 18 -6.22 14.10 -21.63
N ALA A 19 -6.34 12.80 -21.37
CA ALA A 19 -6.96 12.31 -20.15
C ALA A 19 -6.26 12.96 -18.95
N GLN A 20 -7.01 13.71 -18.13
CA GLN A 20 -6.46 14.36 -16.94
C GLN A 20 -6.04 13.26 -15.96
N ILE A 21 -4.77 13.27 -15.55
CA ILE A 21 -4.24 12.31 -14.59
C ILE A 21 -4.92 12.54 -13.24
N PRO A 22 -5.69 11.57 -12.71
CA PRO A 22 -6.39 11.74 -11.45
C PRO A 22 -5.40 11.93 -10.30
N TYR A 23 -5.86 12.67 -9.31
CA TYR A 23 -5.14 12.87 -8.08
C TYR A 23 -5.27 11.64 -7.16
N VAL A 24 -6.51 11.17 -7.01
CA VAL A 24 -6.95 9.96 -6.30
C VAL A 24 -8.21 9.45 -7.03
N TYR A 25 -8.59 8.19 -6.83
CA TYR A 25 -9.81 7.65 -7.41
C TYR A 25 -10.95 7.62 -6.39
N GLU A 26 -12.18 7.62 -6.88
CA GLU A 26 -13.38 7.63 -6.03
C GLU A 26 -13.83 6.22 -5.61
N LYS A 27 -13.37 5.19 -6.34
CA LYS A 27 -13.74 3.79 -6.13
C LYS A 27 -12.48 2.93 -6.02
N GLU A 28 -12.60 1.86 -5.25
CA GLU A 28 -11.67 0.74 -5.28
C GLU A 28 -11.79 0.00 -6.62
N TYR A 29 -10.68 -0.61 -7.08
CA TYR A 29 -10.71 -1.64 -8.13
C TYR A 29 -11.27 -1.17 -9.49
N SER A 30 -10.71 -0.08 -10.03
CA SER A 30 -10.94 0.34 -11.42
C SER A 30 -10.43 -0.70 -12.44
N GLY A 31 -10.95 -0.66 -13.66
CA GLY A 31 -10.64 -1.64 -14.71
C GLY A 31 -11.26 -3.05 -14.57
N LYS A 32 -12.16 -3.29 -13.61
CA LYS A 32 -12.76 -4.62 -13.38
C LYS A 32 -13.53 -5.21 -14.56
N GLU A 33 -13.88 -4.38 -15.53
CA GLU A 33 -14.50 -4.77 -16.81
C GLU A 33 -13.53 -5.43 -17.79
N PHE A 34 -12.22 -5.29 -17.59
CA PHE A 34 -11.23 -5.88 -18.47
C PHE A 34 -11.13 -7.40 -18.27
N LYS A 35 -11.01 -8.11 -19.39
CA LYS A 35 -10.93 -9.58 -19.39
C LYS A 35 -9.56 -10.05 -18.97
N MET A 36 -9.53 -10.99 -18.04
CA MET A 36 -8.30 -11.63 -17.59
C MET A 36 -7.90 -12.81 -18.46
N LYS A 37 -6.58 -13.01 -18.56
CA LYS A 37 -6.03 -14.25 -19.07
C LYS A 37 -6.24 -15.39 -18.06
N PRO A 38 -6.41 -16.64 -18.53
CA PRO A 38 -6.41 -17.79 -17.65
C PRO A 38 -5.12 -17.88 -16.83
N VAL A 39 -5.23 -18.34 -15.58
CA VAL A 39 -4.07 -18.58 -14.72
C VAL A 39 -3.19 -19.65 -15.37
N VAL A 40 -1.91 -19.32 -15.53
CA VAL A 40 -0.87 -20.23 -16.00
C VAL A 40 -0.14 -20.80 -14.79
N LYS A 41 0.15 -22.11 -14.77
CA LYS A 41 0.88 -22.72 -13.65
C LYS A 41 2.31 -22.17 -13.57
N PRO A 42 2.90 -22.03 -12.37
CA PRO A 42 4.24 -21.47 -12.21
C PRO A 42 5.31 -22.12 -13.09
N GLU A 43 5.27 -23.44 -13.28
CA GLU A 43 6.27 -24.18 -14.08
C GLU A 43 6.19 -23.87 -15.58
N GLN A 44 5.05 -23.35 -16.05
CA GLN A 44 4.79 -22.98 -17.43
C GLN A 44 5.05 -21.50 -17.72
N LEU A 45 5.27 -20.68 -16.69
CA LEU A 45 5.60 -19.27 -16.85
C LEU A 45 7.02 -19.12 -17.41
N PRO A 46 7.25 -18.10 -18.28
CA PRO A 46 8.58 -17.82 -18.80
C PRO A 46 9.53 -17.38 -17.68
N LEU A 47 10.82 -17.61 -17.88
CA LEU A 47 11.85 -17.07 -17.00
C LEU A 47 12.08 -15.60 -17.33
N ILE A 48 12.01 -14.75 -16.31
CA ILE A 48 12.28 -13.32 -16.37
C ILE A 48 13.38 -13.03 -15.33
N GLU A 49 14.62 -12.87 -15.77
CA GLU A 49 15.78 -12.65 -14.87
C GLU A 49 15.85 -11.22 -14.31
N LYS A 50 15.36 -10.26 -15.10
CA LYS A 50 15.37 -8.83 -14.77
C LYS A 50 14.00 -8.38 -14.27
N LEU A 51 13.85 -7.11 -13.89
CA LEU A 51 12.55 -6.61 -13.46
C LEU A 51 11.56 -6.62 -14.66
N PRO A 52 10.35 -7.20 -14.50
CA PRO A 52 9.30 -7.10 -15.51
C PRO A 52 9.05 -5.66 -15.99
N ASP A 53 8.71 -5.48 -17.26
CA ASP A 53 8.43 -4.16 -17.83
C ASP A 53 6.99 -3.72 -17.48
N PRO A 54 6.80 -2.69 -16.63
CA PRO A 54 5.47 -2.24 -16.19
C PRO A 54 4.70 -1.52 -17.31
N PHE A 55 5.21 -1.51 -18.55
CA PHE A 55 4.50 -1.01 -19.73
C PHE A 55 4.10 -2.13 -20.68
N LYS A 56 4.50 -3.39 -20.39
CA LYS A 56 4.28 -4.54 -21.26
C LYS A 56 3.16 -5.42 -20.73
N PHE A 57 2.04 -5.42 -21.44
CA PHE A 57 0.91 -6.28 -21.17
C PHE A 57 1.28 -7.76 -21.34
N GLN A 58 0.53 -8.64 -20.67
CA GLN A 58 0.64 -10.09 -20.79
C GLN A 58 0.42 -10.59 -22.23
N ASN A 59 -0.26 -9.83 -23.09
CA ASN A 59 -0.41 -10.15 -24.52
C ASN A 59 0.82 -9.79 -25.38
N GLY A 60 1.86 -9.22 -24.77
CA GLY A 60 3.09 -8.81 -25.43
C GLY A 60 3.07 -7.39 -25.99
N LYS A 61 1.90 -6.73 -26.07
CA LYS A 61 1.80 -5.31 -26.44
C LYS A 61 2.46 -4.46 -25.36
N ARG A 62 3.18 -3.42 -25.77
CA ARG A 62 3.72 -2.39 -24.88
C ARG A 62 3.00 -1.07 -25.08
N SER A 63 2.70 -0.33 -24.01
CA SER A 63 2.12 1.02 -24.09
C SER A 63 2.62 1.93 -22.97
N THR A 64 2.92 3.17 -23.31
CA THR A 64 3.30 4.24 -22.37
C THR A 64 2.21 5.33 -22.28
N ASP A 65 1.06 5.14 -22.93
CA ASP A 65 -0.06 6.05 -22.87
C ASP A 65 -0.80 5.92 -21.52
N PHE A 66 -1.01 7.03 -20.81
CA PHE A 66 -1.74 7.02 -19.53
C PHE A 66 -3.16 6.43 -19.65
N LYS A 67 -3.82 6.59 -20.81
CA LYS A 67 -5.17 6.02 -21.04
C LYS A 67 -5.20 4.48 -20.96
N ASP A 68 -4.07 3.83 -21.25
CA ASP A 68 -3.93 2.37 -21.21
C ASP A 68 -3.52 1.88 -19.80
N TRP A 69 -3.11 2.81 -18.92
CA TRP A 69 -2.60 2.50 -17.58
C TRP A 69 -3.64 1.88 -16.66
N GLU A 70 -4.93 2.26 -16.76
CA GLU A 70 -5.99 1.63 -15.97
C GLU A 70 -6.11 0.13 -16.25
N GLN A 71 -6.14 -0.24 -17.53
CA GLN A 71 -6.17 -1.65 -17.92
C GLN A 71 -4.93 -2.40 -17.44
N HIS A 72 -3.75 -1.80 -17.59
CA HIS A 72 -2.52 -2.48 -17.22
C HIS A 72 -2.34 -2.61 -15.71
N ARG A 73 -2.67 -1.56 -14.95
CA ARG A 73 -2.72 -1.60 -13.48
C ARG A 73 -3.65 -2.70 -12.99
N TYR A 74 -4.83 -2.84 -13.62
CA TYR A 74 -5.75 -3.93 -13.31
C TYR A 74 -5.13 -5.32 -13.57
N GLU A 75 -4.44 -5.47 -14.69
CA GLU A 75 -3.76 -6.71 -15.08
C GLU A 75 -2.63 -7.10 -14.10
N ILE A 76 -1.76 -6.16 -13.74
CA ILE A 76 -0.69 -6.34 -12.74
C ILE A 76 -1.29 -6.71 -11.37
N MET A 77 -2.33 -5.99 -10.93
CA MET A 77 -3.03 -6.25 -9.67
C MET A 77 -3.57 -7.69 -9.61
N GLN A 78 -4.10 -8.22 -10.72
CA GLN A 78 -4.51 -9.63 -10.76
C GLN A 78 -3.34 -10.60 -10.68
N LEU A 79 -2.21 -10.31 -11.33
CA LEU A 79 -1.03 -11.17 -11.25
C LEU A 79 -0.55 -11.30 -9.79
N PHE A 80 -0.54 -10.22 -9.02
CA PHE A 80 -0.26 -10.29 -7.58
C PHE A 80 -1.26 -11.17 -6.82
N GLN A 81 -2.57 -11.05 -7.10
CA GLN A 81 -3.56 -11.92 -6.48
C GLN A 81 -3.37 -13.39 -6.85
N GLN A 82 -3.04 -13.69 -8.11
CA GLN A 82 -2.90 -15.06 -8.60
C GLN A 82 -1.62 -15.74 -8.09
N TYR A 83 -0.52 -14.98 -8.00
CA TYR A 83 0.81 -15.55 -7.86
C TYR A 83 1.49 -15.23 -6.53
N GLU A 84 0.98 -14.28 -5.75
CA GLU A 84 1.68 -13.82 -4.54
C GLU A 84 0.81 -13.76 -3.29
N ILE A 85 -0.41 -13.23 -3.34
CA ILE A 85 -1.19 -12.97 -2.11
C ILE A 85 -2.53 -13.71 -2.03
N GLY A 86 -3.02 -14.28 -3.13
CA GLY A 86 -4.35 -14.88 -3.20
C GLY A 86 -5.45 -13.88 -3.61
N MET A 87 -6.64 -14.42 -3.90
CA MET A 87 -7.76 -13.64 -4.46
C MET A 87 -8.44 -12.79 -3.38
N ARG A 88 -8.54 -11.48 -3.57
CA ARG A 88 -9.20 -10.61 -2.59
C ARG A 88 -10.68 -10.98 -2.45
N PRO A 89 -11.21 -11.07 -1.22
CA PRO A 89 -12.61 -11.39 -1.02
C PRO A 89 -13.52 -10.34 -1.65
N VAL A 90 -14.58 -10.80 -2.31
CA VAL A 90 -15.62 -9.92 -2.88
C VAL A 90 -16.73 -9.74 -1.85
N LEU A 91 -17.14 -8.48 -1.65
CA LEU A 91 -18.28 -8.16 -0.79
C LEU A 91 -19.44 -7.65 -1.63
N GLU A 92 -20.62 -8.25 -1.47
CA GLU A 92 -21.84 -7.84 -2.15
C GLU A 92 -22.36 -6.50 -1.61
N ALA A 93 -22.97 -5.70 -2.49
CA ALA A 93 -23.57 -4.42 -2.09
C ALA A 93 -24.65 -4.64 -1.01
N GLY A 94 -24.62 -3.82 0.05
CA GLY A 94 -25.57 -3.91 1.17
C GLY A 94 -25.14 -4.83 2.32
N ASN A 95 -24.09 -5.62 2.15
CA ASN A 95 -23.57 -6.52 3.20
C ASN A 95 -22.57 -5.85 4.15
N LEU A 96 -22.55 -4.52 4.17
CA LEU A 96 -21.70 -3.70 5.04
C LEU A 96 -22.56 -2.70 5.81
N LYS A 97 -22.35 -2.59 7.12
CA LYS A 97 -22.96 -1.56 7.95
C LYS A 97 -21.93 -0.94 8.89
N ALA A 98 -21.80 0.38 8.88
CA ALA A 98 -20.88 1.12 9.72
C ALA A 98 -21.59 1.92 10.81
N THR A 99 -20.96 1.98 11.99
CA THR A 99 -21.36 2.82 13.12
C THR A 99 -20.16 3.52 13.73
N ILE A 100 -20.37 4.73 14.27
CA ILE A 100 -19.39 5.44 15.09
C ILE A 100 -20.00 5.62 16.48
N GLU A 101 -19.22 5.23 17.49
CA GLU A 101 -19.62 5.26 18.89
C GLU A 101 -18.58 6.05 19.69
N ASP A 102 -18.99 6.61 20.82
CA ASP A 102 -18.06 7.10 21.82
C ASP A 102 -17.12 5.98 22.25
N GLN A 103 -15.83 6.26 22.31
CA GLN A 103 -14.90 5.27 22.81
C GLN A 103 -15.17 5.09 24.31
N ALA A 104 -15.52 3.87 24.72
CA ALA A 104 -15.59 3.54 26.14
C ALA A 104 -14.23 3.86 26.81
N PRO A 105 -14.21 4.37 28.06
CA PRO A 105 -12.96 4.58 28.77
C PRO A 105 -12.13 3.30 28.73
N ALA A 106 -10.82 3.42 28.48
CA ALA A 106 -9.93 2.27 28.53
C ALA A 106 -10.12 1.56 29.88
N PRO A 107 -10.30 0.22 29.92
CA PRO A 107 -10.44 -0.49 31.18
C PRO A 107 -9.20 -0.22 32.02
N ALA A 108 -9.41 0.20 33.28
CA ALA A 108 -8.34 0.39 34.23
C ALA A 108 -7.64 -0.96 34.47
N GLY A 109 -6.41 -1.11 33.97
CA GLY A 109 -5.50 -2.19 34.40
C GLY A 109 -5.75 -3.60 33.85
N GLY A 110 -6.17 -3.77 32.58
CA GLY A 110 -6.25 -5.09 31.95
C GLY A 110 -5.11 -5.35 30.95
N GLN A 111 -4.22 -6.30 31.22
CA GLN A 111 -3.46 -6.97 30.16
C GLN A 111 -4.45 -7.43 29.08
N ARG A 112 -4.15 -7.17 27.80
CA ARG A 112 -4.86 -7.82 26.69
C ARG A 112 -4.90 -9.32 26.98
N PRO A 113 -6.02 -10.03 26.76
CA PRO A 113 -6.06 -11.48 26.92
C PRO A 113 -4.92 -12.06 26.09
N GLY A 114 -4.00 -12.75 26.75
CA GLY A 114 -2.84 -13.35 26.11
C GLY A 114 -3.32 -14.30 25.02
N GLY A 115 -3.07 -13.95 23.76
CA GLY A 115 -3.01 -14.91 22.67
C GLY A 115 -1.83 -15.84 22.96
N GLY A 116 -2.09 -16.90 23.72
CA GLY A 116 -1.12 -17.96 23.98
C GLY A 116 -0.76 -18.66 22.69
N GLY A 117 0.32 -18.22 22.06
CA GLY A 117 1.06 -18.92 21.03
C GLY A 117 2.53 -18.63 21.30
N GLY A 118 3.26 -19.62 21.81
CA GLY A 118 4.67 -19.47 22.16
C GLY A 118 5.46 -18.98 20.95
N PHE A 119 6.35 -18.00 21.21
CA PHE A 119 7.41 -17.61 20.29
C PHE A 119 8.38 -18.79 20.14
N GLY A 120 8.06 -19.72 19.24
CA GLY A 120 8.93 -20.80 18.83
C GLY A 120 9.98 -20.29 17.85
N GLY A 121 11.19 -20.06 18.36
CA GLY A 121 12.44 -20.20 17.62
C GLY A 121 12.68 -19.28 16.41
N PHE A 122 12.96 -18.00 16.65
CA PHE A 122 13.85 -17.25 15.76
C PHE A 122 15.29 -17.41 16.25
N GLY A 123 16.04 -18.28 15.59
CA GLY A 123 17.50 -18.29 15.68
C GLY A 123 18.03 -17.05 14.97
N GLY A 124 18.45 -16.05 15.76
CA GLY A 124 19.13 -14.85 15.26
C GLY A 124 18.45 -13.53 15.64
N GLY A 125 18.76 -13.02 16.83
CA GLY A 125 18.99 -11.58 17.05
C GLY A 125 17.85 -10.56 16.91
N PHE A 126 16.58 -10.93 16.71
CA PHE A 126 15.47 -9.95 16.74
C PHE A 126 14.82 -9.90 18.12
N GLY A 127 15.16 -8.86 18.89
CA GLY A 127 14.52 -8.51 20.16
C GLY A 127 13.01 -8.32 19.99
N GLY A 128 12.25 -8.80 20.98
CA GLY A 128 10.80 -9.02 20.90
C GLY A 128 9.96 -7.84 20.44
N PHE A 129 9.12 -8.09 19.43
CA PHE A 129 8.03 -7.20 19.03
C PHE A 129 6.83 -7.43 19.95
N GLY A 130 6.80 -6.73 21.08
CA GLY A 130 5.55 -6.41 21.73
C GLY A 130 4.83 -5.38 20.86
N GLY A 131 3.66 -5.73 20.31
CA GLY A 131 2.77 -4.80 19.64
C GLY A 131 2.20 -3.76 20.60
N GLY A 132 3.06 -2.82 21.02
CA GLY A 132 2.69 -1.65 21.78
C GLY A 132 2.37 -0.51 20.82
N PHE A 133 1.09 -0.16 20.73
CA PHE A 133 0.70 1.20 20.33
C PHE A 133 1.15 2.16 21.45
N GLY A 134 2.42 2.58 21.45
CA GLY A 134 2.90 3.52 22.47
C GLY A 134 4.37 3.38 22.81
N GLY A 135 5.21 4.05 22.02
CA GLY A 135 6.58 4.43 22.43
C GLY A 135 6.90 5.91 22.15
N GLY A 136 5.94 6.67 21.60
CA GLY A 136 6.08 8.09 21.34
C GLY A 136 5.64 8.94 22.53
N THR A 137 6.21 10.13 22.66
CA THR A 137 5.64 11.19 23.50
C THR A 137 4.14 11.34 23.22
N PRO A 138 3.29 11.53 24.25
CA PRO A 138 1.86 11.73 24.04
C PRO A 138 1.61 12.85 23.03
N ASP A 139 0.83 12.57 21.98
CA ASP A 139 0.46 13.58 21.00
C ASP A 139 -0.61 14.49 21.59
N GLU A 140 -0.17 15.61 22.15
CA GLU A 140 -1.01 16.61 22.81
C GLU A 140 -1.96 17.33 21.85
N THR A 141 -1.80 17.15 20.53
CA THR A 141 -2.70 17.76 19.54
C THR A 141 -3.98 16.95 19.31
N ILE A 142 -4.07 15.74 19.87
CA ILE A 142 -5.28 14.91 19.80
C ILE A 142 -6.35 15.42 20.78
N GLY A 143 -7.58 15.55 20.28
CA GLY A 143 -8.77 15.90 21.05
C GLY A 143 -9.67 14.69 21.32
N GLU A 144 -10.73 14.55 20.53
CA GLU A 144 -11.77 13.53 20.68
C GLU A 144 -11.34 12.17 20.13
N ARG A 145 -11.79 11.08 20.78
CA ARG A 145 -11.62 9.71 20.28
C ARG A 145 -12.96 9.02 20.12
N LYS A 146 -13.13 8.32 19.01
CA LYS A 146 -14.32 7.52 18.70
C LYS A 146 -13.92 6.11 18.26
N GLN A 147 -14.86 5.18 18.38
CA GLN A 147 -14.74 3.84 17.84
C GLN A 147 -15.58 3.72 16.57
N LEU A 148 -14.94 3.46 15.44
CA LEU A 148 -15.61 2.99 14.22
C LEU A 148 -15.74 1.47 14.30
N LYS A 149 -16.93 0.97 13.98
CA LYS A 149 -17.22 -0.44 13.75
C LYS A 149 -17.80 -0.61 12.35
N VAL A 150 -17.32 -1.60 11.62
CA VAL A 150 -17.83 -1.99 10.31
C VAL A 150 -18.20 -3.45 10.38
N THR A 151 -19.50 -3.72 10.40
CA THR A 151 -20.06 -5.06 10.37
C THR A 151 -20.18 -5.52 8.92
N VAL A 152 -19.52 -6.63 8.60
CA VAL A 152 -19.56 -7.28 7.28
C VAL A 152 -20.29 -8.61 7.40
N LYS A 153 -21.20 -8.89 6.45
CA LYS A 153 -21.94 -10.15 6.38
C LYS A 153 -21.63 -10.89 5.09
N HIS A 154 -21.35 -12.19 5.18
CA HIS A 154 -21.19 -13.03 4.01
C HIS A 154 -21.43 -14.50 4.40
N ASN A 155 -22.07 -15.28 3.53
CA ASN A 155 -22.38 -16.71 3.77
C ASN A 155 -23.08 -16.99 5.12
N GLY A 156 -23.99 -16.10 5.54
CA GLY A 156 -24.70 -16.21 6.82
C GLY A 156 -23.81 -15.99 8.05
N GLN A 157 -22.54 -15.64 7.87
CA GLN A 157 -21.61 -15.25 8.92
C GLN A 157 -21.49 -13.74 9.02
N GLU A 158 -21.00 -13.28 10.17
CA GLU A 158 -20.77 -11.87 10.47
C GLU A 158 -19.35 -11.67 11.02
N LEU A 159 -18.68 -10.61 10.57
CA LEU A 159 -17.40 -10.16 11.08
C LEU A 159 -17.46 -8.65 11.37
N VAL A 160 -16.98 -8.24 12.54
CA VAL A 160 -16.91 -6.83 12.92
C VAL A 160 -15.45 -6.37 12.83
N LEU A 161 -15.21 -5.44 11.92
CA LEU A 161 -13.94 -4.74 11.77
C LEU A 161 -13.98 -3.47 12.62
N THR A 162 -12.85 -3.10 13.21
CA THR A 162 -12.79 -1.97 14.14
C THR A 162 -11.65 -1.03 13.79
N ALA A 163 -11.90 0.27 13.97
CA ALA A 163 -10.86 1.28 13.93
C ALA A 163 -11.11 2.36 14.99
N GLN A 164 -10.07 2.83 15.67
CA GLN A 164 -10.16 3.98 16.55
C GLN A 164 -9.90 5.25 15.74
N ILE A 165 -10.81 6.21 15.78
CA ILE A 165 -10.62 7.53 15.17
C ILE A 165 -10.18 8.50 16.26
N GLN A 166 -9.05 9.16 16.05
CA GLN A 166 -8.50 10.21 16.89
C GLN A 166 -8.59 11.53 16.11
N TYR A 167 -9.50 12.41 16.54
CA TYR A 167 -9.65 13.72 15.92
C TYR A 167 -8.65 14.71 16.55
N PRO A 168 -8.03 15.60 15.77
CA PRO A 168 -7.20 16.66 16.31
C PRO A 168 -8.06 17.68 17.07
N LYS A 169 -7.44 18.39 18.03
CA LYS A 169 -8.08 19.48 18.78
C LYS A 169 -8.55 20.60 17.84
N GLU A 170 -7.75 20.88 16.81
CA GLU A 170 -8.01 21.92 15.82
C GLU A 170 -8.10 21.29 14.43
N ALA A 171 -9.30 21.24 13.85
CA ALA A 171 -9.52 20.81 12.47
C ALA A 171 -10.69 21.54 11.82
N LYS A 172 -10.61 21.65 10.49
CA LYS A 172 -11.77 21.93 9.64
C LYS A 172 -12.34 20.60 9.19
N TYR A 173 -13.65 20.41 9.38
CA TYR A 173 -14.33 19.17 9.00
C TYR A 173 -15.11 19.33 7.68
N PRO A 174 -15.18 18.28 6.84
CA PRO A 174 -14.45 17.01 6.99
C PRO A 174 -12.93 17.21 6.84
N CYS A 175 -12.16 16.43 7.58
CA CYS A 175 -10.70 16.55 7.64
C CYS A 175 -10.00 15.37 6.95
N PRO A 176 -8.81 15.57 6.34
CA PRO A 176 -7.96 14.46 5.89
C PRO A 176 -7.63 13.48 7.02
N ALA A 177 -7.21 12.26 6.68
CA ALA A 177 -6.86 11.28 7.69
C ALA A 177 -5.65 10.41 7.34
N LEU A 178 -4.89 10.04 8.37
CA LEU A 178 -3.92 8.95 8.32
C LEU A 178 -4.60 7.65 8.76
N LEU A 179 -4.64 6.67 7.87
CA LEU A 179 -4.96 5.27 8.18
C LEU A 179 -3.70 4.60 8.74
N GLY A 180 -3.73 4.26 10.02
CA GLY A 180 -2.63 3.63 10.73
C GLY A 180 -2.81 2.12 10.81
N VAL A 181 -1.97 1.35 10.11
CA VAL A 181 -1.83 -0.10 10.35
C VAL A 181 -0.89 -0.33 11.54
N SER A 182 0.18 0.47 11.61
CA SER A 182 0.93 0.71 12.84
C SER A 182 1.37 2.18 12.88
N ASN A 183 1.29 2.82 14.04
CA ASN A 183 1.63 4.24 14.19
C ASN A 183 3.02 4.40 14.78
N THR A 184 4.03 4.29 13.92
CA THR A 184 5.43 4.52 14.29
C THR A 184 5.94 5.88 13.82
N LEU A 185 5.26 6.50 12.85
CA LEU A 185 5.52 7.88 12.44
C LEU A 185 5.03 8.87 13.52
N PRO A 186 5.67 10.04 13.67
CA PRO A 186 5.19 11.05 14.60
C PRO A 186 3.83 11.62 14.18
N THR A 187 2.76 11.16 14.83
CA THR A 187 1.37 11.53 14.48
C THR A 187 1.12 13.03 14.52
N ARG A 188 1.87 13.77 15.36
CA ARG A 188 1.84 15.24 15.47
C ARG A 188 1.99 15.96 14.12
N PHE A 189 2.67 15.36 13.14
CA PHE A 189 2.82 15.97 11.82
C PHE A 189 1.52 15.96 11.02
N PHE A 190 0.62 15.02 11.30
CA PHE A 190 -0.71 14.91 10.72
C PHE A 190 -1.72 15.72 11.54
N THR A 191 -1.80 15.44 12.84
CA THR A 191 -2.77 16.08 13.75
C THR A 191 -2.53 17.58 13.92
N GLY A 192 -1.27 18.03 13.94
CA GLY A 192 -0.90 19.45 13.90
C GLY A 192 -1.27 20.16 12.59
N ARG A 193 -1.59 19.40 11.52
CA ARG A 193 -2.15 19.92 10.25
C ARG A 193 -3.67 19.75 10.18
N GLY A 194 -4.31 19.32 11.27
CA GLY A 194 -5.74 19.07 11.32
C GLY A 194 -6.17 17.75 10.67
N CYS A 195 -5.26 16.80 10.45
CA CYS A 195 -5.61 15.46 9.99
C CYS A 195 -6.03 14.56 11.17
N ALA A 196 -7.06 13.74 10.99
CA ALA A 196 -7.39 12.68 11.93
C ALA A 196 -6.43 11.49 11.81
N ILE A 197 -6.34 10.68 12.87
CA ILE A 197 -5.67 9.37 12.84
C ILE A 197 -6.73 8.28 12.97
N VAL A 198 -6.74 7.31 12.07
CA VAL A 198 -7.65 6.16 12.05
C VAL A 198 -6.82 4.89 12.26
N ASN A 199 -6.77 4.40 13.49
CA ASN A 199 -6.00 3.21 13.87
C ASN A 199 -6.82 1.96 13.57
N ILE A 200 -6.39 1.18 12.58
CA ILE A 200 -7.16 0.04 12.08
C ILE A 200 -6.67 -1.25 12.77
N ASP A 201 -7.59 -2.00 13.36
CA ASP A 201 -7.28 -3.34 13.88
C ASP A 201 -7.33 -4.37 12.76
N VAL A 202 -6.23 -4.48 12.01
CA VAL A 202 -6.10 -5.49 10.96
C VAL A 202 -6.04 -6.91 11.51
N PHE A 203 -5.80 -7.09 12.82
CA PHE A 203 -5.79 -8.41 13.44
C PHE A 203 -7.20 -8.98 13.69
N ALA A 204 -8.24 -8.16 13.51
CA ALA A 204 -9.62 -8.61 13.48
C ALA A 204 -9.92 -9.58 12.32
N VAL A 205 -9.13 -9.55 11.23
CA VAL A 205 -9.29 -10.50 10.10
C VAL A 205 -8.34 -11.69 10.17
N THR A 206 -7.04 -11.45 10.37
CA THR A 206 -5.99 -12.46 10.48
C THR A 206 -4.91 -11.95 11.44
N GLN A 207 -4.41 -12.83 12.33
CA GLN A 207 -3.35 -12.47 13.28
C GLN A 207 -1.99 -12.33 12.56
N HIS A 208 -0.93 -11.95 13.29
CA HIS A 208 0.40 -11.76 12.71
C HIS A 208 1.14 -13.07 12.39
N THR A 209 0.91 -14.10 13.20
CA THR A 209 1.49 -15.44 13.10
C THR A 209 0.41 -16.45 13.50
N GLN A 210 -0.09 -17.25 12.57
CA GLN A 210 -1.08 -18.29 12.88
C GLN A 210 -1.10 -19.40 11.84
N LYS A 211 -1.83 -20.46 12.20
CA LYS A 211 -2.20 -21.54 11.30
C LYS A 211 -3.41 -21.12 10.46
N ARG A 212 -3.21 -21.15 9.14
CA ARG A 212 -4.25 -20.91 8.13
C ARG A 212 -5.49 -21.75 8.37
N GLY A 213 -6.65 -21.19 8.04
CA GLY A 213 -7.96 -21.85 8.06
C GLY A 213 -8.73 -21.70 9.38
N THR A 214 -8.18 -20.98 10.36
CA THR A 214 -8.82 -20.78 11.67
C THR A 214 -9.11 -19.31 11.98
N GLU A 215 -8.79 -18.43 11.05
CA GLU A 215 -8.90 -16.99 11.21
C GLU A 215 -10.37 -16.53 11.11
N PRO A 216 -10.73 -15.41 11.76
CA PRO A 216 -12.08 -14.84 11.66
C PRO A 216 -12.59 -14.69 10.23
N ILE A 217 -11.71 -14.31 9.28
CA ILE A 217 -12.07 -14.14 7.87
C ILE A 217 -12.46 -15.45 7.18
N ASN A 218 -11.91 -16.60 7.60
CA ASN A 218 -12.24 -17.90 7.01
C ASN A 218 -13.66 -18.36 7.33
N LYS A 219 -14.31 -17.78 8.35
CA LYS A 219 -15.74 -18.01 8.58
C LYS A 219 -16.57 -17.43 7.44
N LEU A 220 -16.20 -16.24 6.96
CA LEU A 220 -16.89 -15.60 5.84
C LEU A 220 -16.50 -16.29 4.52
N TYR A 221 -15.21 -16.51 4.31
CA TYR A 221 -14.63 -16.98 3.05
C TYR A 221 -13.77 -18.25 3.25
N PRO A 222 -14.38 -19.41 3.57
CA PRO A 222 -13.63 -20.65 3.80
C PRO A 222 -12.87 -21.13 2.56
N GLU A 223 -13.36 -20.82 1.36
CA GLU A 223 -12.72 -21.14 0.08
C GLU A 223 -11.41 -20.40 -0.16
N LEU A 224 -11.12 -19.36 0.62
CA LEU A 224 -9.93 -18.52 0.51
C LEU A 224 -8.85 -18.85 1.56
N GLU A 225 -8.88 -20.04 2.17
CA GLU A 225 -7.93 -20.49 3.20
C GLU A 225 -6.44 -20.28 2.83
N ALA A 226 -6.09 -20.47 1.55
CA ALA A 226 -4.72 -20.36 1.08
C ALA A 226 -4.20 -18.91 0.94
N ASN A 227 -5.08 -17.90 1.02
CA ASN A 227 -4.73 -16.48 0.87
C ASN A 227 -3.81 -15.98 1.98
N GLY A 228 -2.91 -15.06 1.63
CA GLY A 228 -2.02 -14.42 2.57
C GLY A 228 -2.67 -13.32 3.40
N SER A 229 -2.07 -13.01 4.55
CA SER A 229 -2.51 -11.91 5.41
C SER A 229 -2.48 -10.55 4.70
N TYR A 230 -1.56 -10.29 3.76
CA TYR A 230 -1.58 -9.01 3.02
C TYR A 230 -2.80 -8.85 2.10
N CYS A 231 -3.37 -9.96 1.61
CA CYS A 231 -4.65 -9.94 0.91
C CYS A 231 -5.79 -9.53 1.86
N PHE A 232 -5.86 -10.16 3.03
CA PHE A 232 -6.93 -9.92 4.01
C PHE A 232 -6.81 -8.60 4.76
N TRP A 233 -5.60 -8.17 5.14
CA TRP A 233 -5.38 -6.86 5.76
C TRP A 233 -5.69 -5.73 4.78
N GLY A 234 -5.28 -5.86 3.51
CA GLY A 234 -5.68 -4.94 2.45
C GLY A 234 -7.20 -4.89 2.26
N TRP A 235 -7.88 -6.05 2.32
CA TRP A 235 -9.34 -6.10 2.33
C TRP A 235 -9.94 -5.39 3.56
N CYS A 236 -9.42 -5.64 4.76
CA CYS A 236 -9.89 -5.01 6.01
C CYS A 236 -9.86 -3.49 5.90
N VAL A 237 -8.75 -2.91 5.45
CA VAL A 237 -8.60 -1.46 5.27
C VAL A 237 -9.63 -0.93 4.27
N SER A 238 -9.83 -1.60 3.13
CA SER A 238 -10.85 -1.20 2.15
C SER A 238 -12.27 -1.19 2.72
N ARG A 239 -12.61 -2.16 3.58
CA ARG A 239 -13.92 -2.18 4.27
C ARG A 239 -14.05 -1.07 5.31
N ILE A 240 -12.96 -0.67 5.98
CA ILE A 240 -12.96 0.51 6.85
C ILE A 240 -13.23 1.78 6.04
N ILE A 241 -12.61 1.93 4.86
CA ILE A 241 -12.88 3.05 3.95
C ILE A 241 -14.33 3.04 3.47
N ASP A 242 -14.89 1.87 3.11
CA ASP A 242 -16.31 1.72 2.77
C ASP A 242 -17.21 2.20 3.91
N GLY A 243 -16.88 1.86 5.15
CA GLY A 243 -17.62 2.31 6.33
C GLY A 243 -17.57 3.82 6.53
N LEU A 244 -16.41 4.46 6.33
CA LEU A 244 -16.26 5.91 6.37
C LEU A 244 -17.10 6.59 5.27
N GLN A 245 -17.09 6.04 4.06
CA GLN A 245 -17.90 6.53 2.94
C GLN A 245 -19.40 6.35 3.20
N GLN A 246 -19.83 5.19 3.72
CA GLN A 246 -21.23 4.92 4.05
C GLN A 246 -21.78 5.90 5.11
N LEU A 247 -20.97 6.22 6.12
CA LEU A 247 -21.35 7.19 7.15
C LEU A 247 -21.42 8.63 6.62
N GLY A 248 -20.59 8.95 5.62
CA GLY A 248 -20.46 10.28 5.04
C GLY A 248 -19.76 11.29 5.97
N PRO A 249 -19.29 12.42 5.42
CA PRO A 249 -18.49 13.40 6.14
C PRO A 249 -19.23 14.07 7.31
N SER A 250 -20.57 14.10 7.29
CA SER A 250 -21.38 14.68 8.38
C SER A 250 -21.33 13.84 9.66
N LYS A 251 -21.12 12.52 9.56
CA LYS A 251 -21.02 11.62 10.72
C LYS A 251 -19.59 11.23 11.02
N SER A 252 -18.82 10.87 10.00
CA SER A 252 -17.42 10.46 10.18
C SER A 252 -16.49 11.65 10.41
N LYS A 253 -16.86 12.86 9.98
CA LYS A 253 -15.96 14.04 9.96
C LYS A 253 -14.67 13.81 9.15
N ILE A 254 -14.57 12.72 8.37
CA ILE A 254 -13.40 12.37 7.57
C ILE A 254 -13.65 12.70 6.10
N ASP A 255 -12.67 13.31 5.46
CA ASP A 255 -12.59 13.48 4.01
C ASP A 255 -11.91 12.26 3.39
N THR A 256 -12.72 11.40 2.77
CA THR A 256 -12.24 10.15 2.17
C THR A 256 -11.50 10.35 0.84
N LYS A 257 -11.37 11.59 0.35
CA LYS A 257 -10.53 11.93 -0.81
C LYS A 257 -9.09 12.27 -0.42
N HIS A 258 -8.84 12.53 0.86
CA HIS A 258 -7.51 12.87 1.38
C HIS A 258 -7.12 11.88 2.49
N LEU A 259 -6.95 10.63 2.08
CA LEU A 259 -6.50 9.53 2.95
C LEU A 259 -5.02 9.23 2.69
N ALA A 260 -4.22 9.25 3.75
CA ALA A 260 -2.91 8.61 3.76
C ALA A 260 -2.99 7.24 4.44
N ILE A 261 -2.07 6.33 4.12
CA ILE A 261 -1.85 5.10 4.89
C ILE A 261 -0.39 4.97 5.29
N SER A 262 -0.13 4.49 6.50
CA SER A 262 1.22 4.17 6.93
C SER A 262 1.28 2.94 7.83
N GLY A 263 2.47 2.35 7.85
CA GLY A 263 2.89 1.36 8.82
C GLY A 263 4.39 1.15 8.70
N CYS A 264 5.00 0.52 9.70
CA CYS A 264 6.40 0.13 9.67
C CYS A 264 6.64 -1.39 9.61
N SER A 265 7.70 -1.82 8.92
CA SER A 265 8.09 -3.23 8.83
C SER A 265 7.01 -4.05 8.14
N TRP A 266 6.47 -5.08 8.79
CA TRP A 266 5.31 -5.82 8.30
C TRP A 266 4.10 -4.91 7.98
N ALA A 267 3.88 -3.86 8.78
CA ALA A 267 2.80 -2.92 8.54
C ALA A 267 3.15 -1.94 7.41
N GLY A 268 4.44 -1.73 7.11
CA GLY A 268 4.90 -0.98 5.93
C GLY A 268 4.62 -1.74 4.64
N LYS A 269 4.87 -3.06 4.63
CA LYS A 269 4.42 -3.97 3.56
C LYS A 269 2.90 -3.87 3.40
N CYS A 270 2.17 -3.98 4.52
CA CYS A 270 0.70 -3.87 4.52
C CYS A 270 0.21 -2.53 3.95
N ALA A 271 0.80 -1.40 4.36
CA ALA A 271 0.45 -0.08 3.84
C ALA A 271 0.65 0.00 2.32
N LEU A 272 1.71 -0.61 1.79
CA LEU A 272 1.95 -0.69 0.35
C LEU A 272 0.88 -1.55 -0.36
N TYR A 273 0.54 -2.74 0.13
CA TYR A 273 -0.55 -3.54 -0.44
C TYR A 273 -1.90 -2.82 -0.36
N CYS A 274 -2.22 -2.17 0.77
CA CYS A 274 -3.45 -1.38 0.87
C CYS A 274 -3.48 -0.28 -0.18
N GLY A 275 -2.37 0.45 -0.33
CA GLY A 275 -2.20 1.47 -1.35
C GLY A 275 -2.36 0.94 -2.76
N ALA A 276 -1.68 -0.17 -3.10
CA ALA A 276 -1.72 -0.78 -4.42
C ALA A 276 -3.12 -1.30 -4.81
N PHE A 277 -3.88 -1.83 -3.85
CA PHE A 277 -5.16 -2.49 -4.08
C PHE A 277 -6.39 -1.61 -3.78
N ASP A 278 -6.20 -0.44 -3.16
CA ASP A 278 -7.26 0.54 -2.92
C ASP A 278 -6.88 1.93 -3.45
N GLU A 279 -7.51 2.27 -4.56
CA GLU A 279 -7.25 3.49 -5.32
C GLU A 279 -7.78 4.78 -4.64
N ARG A 280 -8.50 4.65 -3.52
CA ARG A 280 -9.02 5.77 -2.72
C ARG A 280 -7.99 6.35 -1.75
N ILE A 281 -6.82 5.71 -1.62
CA ILE A 281 -5.74 6.17 -0.76
C ILE A 281 -4.83 7.13 -1.53
N ALA A 282 -4.88 8.43 -1.23
CA ALA A 282 -4.14 9.46 -1.94
C ALA A 282 -2.62 9.42 -1.69
N LEU A 283 -2.19 9.01 -0.49
CA LEU A 283 -0.78 8.96 -0.09
C LEU A 283 -0.45 7.64 0.62
N VAL A 284 0.54 6.92 0.11
CA VAL A 284 1.08 5.70 0.73
C VAL A 284 2.43 6.01 1.35
N ILE A 285 2.60 5.72 2.63
CA ILE A 285 3.88 5.89 3.35
C ILE A 285 4.35 4.51 3.83
N ALA A 286 5.24 3.90 3.07
CA ALA A 286 5.82 2.61 3.39
C ALA A 286 7.10 2.83 4.20
N HIS A 287 7.01 2.69 5.52
CA HIS A 287 8.14 2.89 6.44
C HIS A 287 8.85 1.55 6.69
N GLU A 288 10.13 1.46 6.35
CA GLU A 288 10.98 0.28 6.47
C GLU A 288 10.28 -1.04 6.05
N PRO A 289 9.60 -1.11 4.88
CA PRO A 289 8.77 -2.24 4.50
C PRO A 289 9.61 -3.47 4.11
N GLY A 290 10.89 -3.30 3.76
CA GLY A 290 11.81 -4.39 3.46
C GLY A 290 11.40 -5.33 2.31
N GLY A 291 11.92 -6.58 2.34
CA GLY A 291 11.48 -7.67 1.47
C GLY A 291 10.00 -7.97 1.65
N GLY A 292 9.28 -8.29 0.58
CA GLY A 292 7.82 -8.43 0.66
C GLY A 292 7.06 -7.10 0.71
N GLY A 293 7.77 -5.99 0.56
CA GLY A 293 7.24 -4.64 0.53
C GLY A 293 7.76 -3.89 -0.69
N VAL A 294 8.74 -2.99 -0.50
CA VAL A 294 9.32 -2.26 -1.64
C VAL A 294 10.47 -3.03 -2.29
N ALA A 295 11.23 -3.83 -1.52
CA ALA A 295 12.37 -4.55 -2.07
C ALA A 295 11.93 -5.64 -3.06
N SER A 296 12.58 -5.65 -4.23
CA SER A 296 12.34 -6.64 -5.27
C SER A 296 12.73 -8.03 -4.81
N TRP A 297 11.90 -9.03 -5.12
CA TRP A 297 12.25 -10.41 -4.86
C TRP A 297 13.46 -10.86 -5.70
N ARG A 298 13.48 -10.55 -7.00
CA ARG A 298 14.60 -10.92 -7.89
C ARG A 298 15.93 -10.34 -7.46
N TYR A 299 15.97 -9.05 -7.12
CA TYR A 299 17.22 -8.45 -6.67
C TYR A 299 17.60 -9.03 -5.31
N SER A 300 16.67 -9.23 -4.37
CA SER A 300 17.00 -9.81 -3.07
C SER A 300 17.66 -11.21 -3.14
N GLU A 301 17.44 -11.99 -4.20
CA GLU A 301 18.19 -13.25 -4.45
C GLU A 301 19.70 -13.04 -4.67
N THR A 302 20.13 -11.86 -5.15
CA THR A 302 21.55 -11.57 -5.40
C THR A 302 22.27 -10.96 -4.19
N LEU A 303 21.55 -10.70 -3.10
CA LEU A 303 22.09 -10.08 -1.89
C LEU A 303 22.49 -11.13 -0.85
N GLY A 304 23.01 -10.68 0.30
CA GLY A 304 23.37 -11.55 1.43
C GLY A 304 22.16 -12.08 2.20
N GLU A 305 22.25 -12.06 3.54
CA GLU A 305 21.16 -12.50 4.43
C GLU A 305 20.05 -11.44 4.51
N VAL A 306 19.15 -11.48 3.54
CA VAL A 306 18.00 -10.57 3.43
C VAL A 306 16.67 -11.32 3.38
N GLU A 307 15.56 -10.61 3.60
CA GLU A 307 14.22 -11.17 3.41
C GLU A 307 13.94 -11.44 1.92
N ARG A 308 13.48 -12.67 1.64
CA ARG A 308 13.14 -13.26 0.33
C ARG A 308 11.81 -14.00 0.42
N SER A 309 11.30 -14.42 -0.73
CA SER A 309 10.03 -15.14 -0.86
C SER A 309 9.96 -16.41 0.02
N PHE A 310 11.08 -17.11 0.24
CA PHE A 310 11.13 -18.40 0.93
C PHE A 310 11.52 -18.35 2.40
N ASN A 311 12.07 -17.23 2.88
CA ASN A 311 12.45 -17.03 4.29
C ASN A 311 11.65 -15.90 4.98
N THR A 312 10.57 -15.42 4.36
CA THR A 312 9.55 -14.56 4.98
C THR A 312 8.58 -15.36 5.87
N ASN A 313 7.57 -14.71 6.46
CA ASN A 313 6.56 -15.35 7.30
C ASN A 313 5.63 -16.28 6.49
N ASP A 314 5.30 -17.46 7.04
CA ASP A 314 4.48 -18.47 6.35
C ASP A 314 3.03 -18.06 6.08
N SER A 315 2.51 -17.03 6.76
CA SER A 315 1.11 -16.62 6.73
C SER A 315 0.85 -15.29 6.00
N TRP A 316 1.89 -14.56 5.59
CA TRP A 316 1.74 -13.24 4.97
C TRP A 316 1.34 -13.26 3.50
N PHE A 317 1.87 -14.23 2.75
CA PHE A 317 1.68 -14.38 1.31
C PHE A 317 0.81 -15.60 1.00
N PHE A 318 0.60 -15.94 -0.27
CA PHE A 318 -0.13 -17.13 -0.67
C PHE A 318 0.61 -18.40 -0.20
N ALA A 319 -0.14 -19.44 0.16
CA ALA A 319 0.41 -20.62 0.88
C ALA A 319 1.54 -21.35 0.13
N ASN A 320 1.62 -21.23 -1.19
CA ASN A 320 2.63 -21.85 -2.04
C ASN A 320 3.81 -20.93 -2.40
N ILE A 321 3.88 -19.69 -1.90
CA ILE A 321 4.94 -18.75 -2.32
C ILE A 321 6.34 -19.35 -2.11
N LYS A 322 6.52 -20.09 -1.02
CA LYS A 322 7.78 -20.73 -0.64
C LYS A 322 8.08 -22.01 -1.42
N THR A 323 7.10 -22.61 -2.09
CA THR A 323 7.30 -23.82 -2.91
C THR A 323 7.52 -23.46 -4.37
N ASP A 324 6.72 -22.51 -4.86
CA ASP A 324 6.58 -22.19 -6.27
C ASP A 324 7.61 -21.13 -6.69
N TYR A 325 8.05 -20.29 -5.74
CA TYR A 325 8.92 -19.13 -6.00
C TYR A 325 10.12 -19.03 -5.06
N ALA A 326 10.58 -20.14 -4.47
CA ALA A 326 11.84 -20.14 -3.74
C ALA A 326 13.05 -20.02 -4.68
N GLN A 327 14.06 -19.26 -4.24
CA GLN A 327 15.36 -19.16 -4.90
C GLN A 327 15.22 -18.80 -6.38
N GLU A 328 15.91 -19.50 -7.29
CA GLU A 328 15.91 -19.23 -8.73
C GLU A 328 14.51 -19.33 -9.36
N LYS A 329 13.55 -20.02 -8.73
CA LYS A 329 12.17 -20.10 -9.22
C LYS A 329 11.47 -18.74 -9.18
N ILE A 330 11.94 -17.78 -8.38
CA ILE A 330 11.38 -16.43 -8.34
C ILE A 330 11.35 -15.77 -9.72
N ALA A 331 12.31 -16.10 -10.59
CA ALA A 331 12.37 -15.60 -11.97
C ALA A 331 11.12 -15.96 -12.79
N ARG A 332 10.34 -16.97 -12.37
CA ARG A 332 9.07 -17.37 -13.00
C ARG A 332 7.87 -16.54 -12.58
N MET A 333 7.93 -15.84 -11.44
CA MET A 333 6.82 -15.00 -11.01
C MET A 333 6.60 -13.89 -12.04
N PRO A 334 5.39 -13.66 -12.59
CA PRO A 334 5.24 -12.75 -13.72
C PRO A 334 5.24 -11.27 -13.32
N VAL A 335 5.40 -10.98 -12.02
CA VAL A 335 5.47 -9.65 -11.43
C VAL A 335 6.67 -9.53 -10.47
N ASP A 336 7.01 -8.31 -10.07
CA ASP A 336 7.94 -8.01 -8.98
C ASP A 336 7.55 -6.73 -8.23
N HIS A 337 8.18 -6.43 -7.10
CA HIS A 337 7.68 -5.41 -6.15
C HIS A 337 7.83 -3.95 -6.63
N HIS A 338 8.58 -3.71 -7.70
CA HIS A 338 8.55 -2.40 -8.40
C HIS A 338 7.20 -2.18 -9.09
N GLU A 339 6.54 -3.23 -9.58
CA GLU A 339 5.18 -3.16 -10.10
C GLU A 339 4.15 -3.01 -8.98
N LEU A 340 4.35 -3.65 -7.81
CA LEU A 340 3.51 -3.42 -6.63
C LEU A 340 3.53 -1.94 -6.23
N ALA A 341 4.73 -1.34 -6.17
CA ALA A 341 4.88 0.09 -5.98
C ALA A 341 4.18 0.88 -7.09
N ALA A 342 4.39 0.52 -8.36
CA ALA A 342 3.78 1.19 -9.50
C ALA A 342 2.25 1.17 -9.48
N LEU A 343 1.58 0.16 -8.91
CA LEU A 343 0.12 0.13 -8.75
C LEU A 343 -0.44 1.35 -7.97
N VAL A 344 0.40 2.02 -7.17
CA VAL A 344 0.01 3.28 -6.52
C VAL A 344 -0.18 4.41 -7.55
N CYS A 345 0.57 4.42 -8.64
CA CYS A 345 0.51 5.44 -9.69
C CYS A 345 -0.91 5.58 -10.27
N PRO A 346 -1.45 6.80 -10.41
CA PRO A 346 -0.80 8.11 -10.29
C PRO A 346 -0.83 8.75 -8.89
N ARG A 347 -1.24 8.03 -7.85
CA ARG A 347 -1.28 8.56 -6.47
C ARG A 347 0.14 8.67 -5.90
N ALA A 348 0.26 9.19 -4.68
CA ALA A 348 1.55 9.44 -4.07
C ALA A 348 2.09 8.25 -3.28
N LEU A 349 3.41 8.03 -3.37
CA LEU A 349 4.13 7.02 -2.60
C LEU A 349 5.41 7.64 -2.00
N LEU A 350 5.59 7.45 -0.69
CA LEU A 350 6.81 7.79 0.04
C LEU A 350 7.35 6.55 0.72
N TYR A 351 8.61 6.20 0.43
CA TYR A 351 9.31 5.07 1.02
C TYR A 351 10.43 5.56 1.95
N PHE A 352 10.44 5.06 3.19
CA PHE A 352 11.55 5.21 4.12
C PHE A 352 12.28 3.88 4.31
N GLY A 353 13.60 3.82 4.18
CA GLY A 353 14.43 2.63 4.40
C GLY A 353 15.45 2.84 5.52
N ASN A 354 16.02 1.74 6.04
CA ASN A 354 16.96 1.77 7.16
C ASN A 354 18.11 0.77 6.97
N THR A 355 19.27 1.29 6.54
CA THR A 355 20.45 0.51 6.18
C THR A 355 21.10 -0.24 7.35
N ASP A 356 20.75 0.08 8.59
CA ASP A 356 21.27 -0.63 9.77
C ASP A 356 20.70 -2.06 9.84
N TYR A 357 19.58 -2.32 9.16
CA TYR A 357 18.89 -3.60 9.16
C TYR A 357 19.00 -4.28 7.79
N LYS A 358 20.09 -5.04 7.59
CA LYS A 358 20.34 -5.80 6.34
C LYS A 358 19.15 -6.64 5.87
N TRP A 359 18.37 -7.19 6.82
CA TRP A 359 17.16 -7.98 6.53
C TRP A 359 16.14 -7.25 5.63
N LEU A 360 16.09 -5.91 5.70
CA LEU A 360 15.19 -5.08 4.89
C LEU A 360 15.55 -5.06 3.40
N ALA A 361 16.75 -5.50 3.01
CA ALA A 361 17.18 -5.51 1.62
C ALA A 361 17.12 -4.11 0.96
N ASP A 362 17.48 -3.04 1.66
CA ASP A 362 17.27 -1.67 1.17
C ASP A 362 18.03 -1.34 -0.14
N GLU A 363 19.10 -2.07 -0.49
CA GLU A 363 19.72 -1.97 -1.82
C GLU A 363 18.75 -2.42 -2.93
N SER A 364 18.06 -3.54 -2.70
CA SER A 364 16.97 -4.04 -3.56
C SER A 364 15.77 -3.10 -3.53
N GLY A 365 15.43 -2.55 -2.36
CA GLY A 365 14.42 -1.49 -2.20
C GLY A 365 14.70 -0.25 -3.03
N TYR A 366 15.96 0.24 -2.99
CA TYR A 366 16.43 1.37 -3.79
C TYR A 366 16.29 1.12 -5.29
N ALA A 367 16.71 -0.04 -5.77
CA ALA A 367 16.58 -0.38 -7.18
C ALA A 367 15.11 -0.50 -7.62
N SER A 368 14.30 -1.15 -6.79
CA SER A 368 12.86 -1.34 -7.03
C SER A 368 12.09 -0.02 -7.07
N ILE A 369 12.29 0.90 -6.11
CA ILE A 369 11.58 2.18 -6.11
C ILE A 369 12.00 3.09 -7.27
N ASN A 370 13.27 3.04 -7.69
CA ASN A 370 13.72 3.78 -8.88
C ASN A 370 13.13 3.17 -10.17
N ALA A 371 13.04 1.85 -10.28
CA ALA A 371 12.33 1.20 -11.39
C ALA A 371 10.84 1.57 -11.41
N ALA A 372 10.16 1.56 -10.26
CA ALA A 372 8.76 1.98 -10.14
C ALA A 372 8.57 3.45 -10.55
N LYS A 373 9.50 4.34 -10.14
CA LYS A 373 9.48 5.77 -10.43
C LYS A 373 9.46 6.10 -11.93
N GLU A 374 9.95 5.19 -12.79
CA GLU A 374 9.86 5.33 -14.24
C GLU A 374 8.41 5.39 -14.76
N VAL A 375 7.46 4.78 -14.07
CA VAL A 375 6.02 4.87 -14.40
C VAL A 375 5.51 6.29 -14.17
N TRP A 376 5.76 6.87 -13.00
CA TRP A 376 5.43 8.27 -12.73
C TRP A 376 6.17 9.24 -13.65
N ARG A 377 7.44 8.98 -13.96
CA ARG A 377 8.26 9.77 -14.89
C ARG A 377 7.67 9.77 -16.29
N THR A 378 7.22 8.62 -16.77
CA THR A 378 6.57 8.47 -18.08
C THR A 378 5.29 9.29 -18.18
N PHE A 379 4.53 9.39 -17.08
CA PHE A 379 3.31 10.20 -17.02
C PHE A 379 3.53 11.66 -16.61
N GLY A 380 4.78 12.12 -16.49
CA GLY A 380 5.10 13.52 -16.16
C GLY A 380 4.77 13.93 -14.72
N ILE A 381 4.71 12.97 -13.79
CA ILE A 381 4.33 13.17 -12.37
C ILE A 381 5.34 12.52 -11.42
N ALA A 382 6.63 12.52 -11.80
CA ALA A 382 7.73 11.90 -11.05
C ALA A 382 7.88 12.40 -9.61
N ASP A 383 7.35 13.58 -9.33
CA ASP A 383 7.35 14.25 -8.03
C ASP A 383 6.28 13.70 -7.07
N ARG A 384 5.40 12.78 -7.51
CA ARG A 384 4.47 12.06 -6.63
C ARG A 384 5.08 10.81 -5.99
N VAL A 385 6.31 10.44 -6.34
CA VAL A 385 7.02 9.31 -5.73
C VAL A 385 8.39 9.74 -5.21
N GLY A 386 8.63 9.44 -3.93
CA GLY A 386 9.85 9.82 -3.23
C GLY A 386 10.36 8.69 -2.34
N TYR A 387 11.65 8.75 -2.03
CA TYR A 387 12.28 7.82 -1.10
C TYR A 387 13.38 8.49 -0.28
N SER A 388 13.51 8.08 0.98
CA SER A 388 14.65 8.37 1.84
C SER A 388 15.13 7.09 2.50
N ILE A 389 16.40 6.74 2.29
CA ILE A 389 17.01 5.52 2.81
C ILE A 389 18.28 5.94 3.53
N SER A 390 18.23 5.90 4.85
CA SER A 390 19.32 6.32 5.73
C SER A 390 19.61 5.22 6.77
N GLY A 391 20.45 5.51 7.76
CA GLY A 391 20.78 4.62 8.87
C GLY A 391 21.19 5.43 10.08
N GLY A 392 21.72 4.76 11.11
CA GLY A 392 22.09 5.41 12.38
C GLY A 392 20.88 5.69 13.29
N HIS A 393 19.79 4.94 13.14
CA HIS A 393 18.59 5.06 13.96
C HIS A 393 17.92 3.71 14.20
N GLY A 394 17.13 3.60 15.27
CA GLY A 394 16.44 2.36 15.61
C GLY A 394 15.39 1.96 14.56
N HIS A 395 15.11 0.66 14.48
CA HIS A 395 14.04 0.10 13.65
C HIS A 395 12.71 0.82 13.93
N CYS A 396 12.00 1.19 12.88
CA CYS A 396 10.74 1.94 12.93
C CYS A 396 10.81 3.33 13.58
N GLN A 397 11.99 3.91 13.74
CA GLN A 397 12.15 5.28 14.21
C GLN A 397 12.48 6.19 13.03
N LEU A 398 11.57 7.11 12.68
CA LEU A 398 11.89 8.12 11.66
C LEU A 398 12.89 9.14 12.26
N PRO A 399 14.11 9.29 11.71
CA PRO A 399 15.08 10.27 12.20
C PRO A 399 14.65 11.70 11.87
N GLU A 400 15.03 12.67 12.70
CA GLU A 400 14.59 14.07 12.54
C GLU A 400 15.00 14.69 11.19
N ALA A 401 16.14 14.26 10.64
CA ALA A 401 16.62 14.68 9.33
C ALA A 401 15.65 14.33 8.18
N GLU A 402 14.75 13.37 8.38
CA GLU A 402 13.77 12.93 7.39
C GLU A 402 12.37 13.53 7.60
N TYR A 403 12.14 14.27 8.69
CA TYR A 403 10.87 14.94 8.97
C TYR A 403 10.43 15.87 7.83
N PRO A 404 11.32 16.70 7.23
CA PRO A 404 10.92 17.57 6.13
C PRO A 404 10.36 16.81 4.92
N TYR A 405 10.81 15.59 4.66
CA TYR A 405 10.30 14.76 3.55
C TYR A 405 8.88 14.28 3.83
N LEU A 406 8.62 13.78 5.03
CA LEU A 406 7.29 13.39 5.47
C LEU A 406 6.32 14.58 5.42
N GLU A 407 6.74 15.71 5.99
CA GLU A 407 5.95 16.94 6.04
C GLU A 407 5.60 17.47 4.65
N ALA A 408 6.55 17.46 3.70
CA ALA A 408 6.31 17.90 2.33
C ALA A 408 5.25 17.03 1.62
N PHE A 409 5.29 15.71 1.81
CA PHE A 409 4.28 14.81 1.23
C PHE A 409 2.91 15.00 1.90
N ILE A 410 2.84 15.20 3.22
CA ILE A 410 1.57 15.51 3.89
C ILE A 410 1.01 16.84 3.37
N ASP A 411 1.84 17.88 3.32
CA ASP A 411 1.44 19.21 2.89
C ASP A 411 0.95 19.23 1.44
N ARG A 412 1.63 18.52 0.54
CA ARG A 412 1.19 18.39 -0.84
C ARG A 412 -0.07 17.55 -0.97
N PHE A 413 -0.07 16.36 -0.38
CA PHE A 413 -1.03 15.32 -0.74
C PHE A 413 -2.25 15.20 0.19
N LEU A 414 -2.21 15.80 1.37
CA LEU A 414 -3.37 15.88 2.25
C LEU A 414 -3.87 17.31 2.42
N MET A 415 -2.96 18.29 2.35
CA MET A 415 -3.30 19.69 2.63
C MET A 415 -3.43 20.57 1.37
N GLY A 416 -3.13 20.03 0.19
CA GLY A 416 -3.27 20.75 -1.09
C GLY A 416 -2.32 21.94 -1.24
N LYS A 417 -1.19 21.95 -0.53
CA LYS A 417 -0.17 23.01 -0.63
C LYS A 417 0.73 22.77 -1.84
N ASP A 418 1.18 23.86 -2.45
CA ASP A 418 2.18 23.83 -3.52
C ASP A 418 3.59 23.75 -2.92
N VAL A 419 4.03 22.52 -2.61
CA VAL A 419 5.35 22.22 -2.05
C VAL A 419 6.07 21.16 -2.90
N LYS A 420 7.40 21.28 -3.01
CA LYS A 420 8.22 20.33 -3.77
C LYS A 420 8.32 19.00 -3.03
N THR A 421 8.20 17.90 -3.76
CA THR A 421 8.28 16.52 -3.22
C THR A 421 9.23 15.63 -4.03
N ASP A 422 10.21 16.23 -4.72
CA ASP A 422 11.30 15.53 -5.42
C ASP A 422 12.31 14.92 -4.43
N VAL A 423 11.86 13.95 -3.63
CA VAL A 423 12.68 13.30 -2.59
C VAL A 423 13.38 12.07 -3.18
N ALA A 424 14.72 12.09 -3.18
CA ALA A 424 15.57 10.98 -3.60
C ALA A 424 16.84 10.96 -2.75
N ASN A 425 16.69 10.57 -1.48
CA ASN A 425 17.79 10.53 -0.52
C ASN A 425 18.23 9.08 -0.29
N ALA A 426 19.34 8.65 -0.87
CA ALA A 426 19.90 7.30 -0.63
C ALA A 426 21.42 7.29 -0.87
N PRO A 427 22.20 8.09 -0.13
CA PRO A 427 23.62 8.30 -0.42
C PRO A 427 24.46 7.01 -0.39
N MET A 428 24.04 6.01 0.40
CA MET A 428 24.65 4.68 0.51
C MET A 428 24.57 3.86 -0.79
N PHE A 429 23.58 4.14 -1.65
CA PHE A 429 23.31 3.38 -2.87
C PHE A 429 23.56 4.19 -4.15
N LYS A 430 24.30 5.31 -4.07
CA LYS A 430 24.60 6.17 -5.22
C LYS A 430 25.32 5.45 -6.36
N ASP A 431 26.10 4.41 -6.04
CA ASP A 431 26.91 3.64 -6.98
C ASP A 431 26.21 2.34 -7.44
N VAL A 432 24.98 2.07 -6.96
CA VAL A 432 24.19 0.91 -7.37
C VAL A 432 23.63 1.14 -8.78
N ASP A 433 24.04 0.30 -9.73
CA ASP A 433 23.52 0.30 -11.10
C ASP A 433 22.16 -0.41 -11.19
N TRP A 434 21.14 0.23 -10.63
CA TRP A 434 19.77 -0.26 -10.72
C TRP A 434 19.24 -0.29 -12.17
N LYS A 435 19.82 0.49 -13.09
CA LYS A 435 19.38 0.51 -14.50
C LYS A 435 19.68 -0.80 -15.22
N SER A 436 20.71 -1.53 -14.80
CA SER A 436 20.98 -2.89 -15.28
C SER A 436 19.81 -3.86 -15.06
N TRP A 437 18.93 -3.58 -14.08
CA TRP A 437 17.75 -4.37 -13.78
C TRP A 437 16.53 -4.06 -14.66
N ILE A 438 16.57 -2.95 -15.40
CA ILE A 438 15.49 -2.53 -16.32
C ILE A 438 15.97 -2.38 -17.77
N ALA A 439 17.18 -2.84 -18.09
CA ALA A 439 17.83 -2.64 -19.39
C ALA A 439 17.08 -3.27 -20.58
N ASN A 440 16.13 -4.18 -20.31
CA ASN A 440 15.30 -4.86 -21.29
C ASN A 440 13.96 -4.16 -21.58
N TRP A 441 13.62 -3.07 -20.88
CA TRP A 441 12.41 -2.30 -21.14
C TRP A 441 12.58 -1.54 -22.47
N LYS A 442 11.90 -1.99 -23.53
CA LYS A 442 12.02 -1.46 -24.89
C LYS A 442 10.66 -1.42 -25.56
#